data_AF-A0A376TF77-F1
#
_entry.id   AF-A0A376TF77-F1
#
_cell.length_a   1.000
_cell.length_b   1.000
_cell.length_c   1.000
_cell.angle_alpha   90.00
_cell.angle_beta   90.00
_cell.angle_gamma   90.00
#
_symmetry.space_group_name_H-M   'P 1'
#
loop_
_entity.id
_entity.type
_entity.pdbx_description
1 polymer ?
#
loop_
_entity_poly.entity_id
_entity_poly.type
_entity_poly.pdbx_seq_one_letter_code
_entity_poly.pdbx_strand_id
1 'polypeptide(L)'
;MSAGMTLVESSPGRDICDSKWRRKSPHEAPPTTGILSLYNRGDRRRWYWSCPHCGEYFQPAMDAMTGYRNEPDPFKASEAAYLLCPHCSGIITAEKKRELNSAGVWLREGQVIDRNGNVSGEPRRSRIASFWMEGPAAAYQTWAQLVYKLLTAEQEYEATGSEETLRAVINTDWGLPYLPRASMEQRKSELLEQRAEPVPSRSVPDGVNFLVATVDVQAGRHRRFVVQVTGYGSRGERWIIDRYNITQSLRSDCDGESQRIDPASYPEDWDVC
;
A
#
# COMPACT_ATOMS: atom_id res chain seq x y z
N MET A 1 -45.91 -6.74 -2.81
CA MET A 1 -44.44 -6.56 -2.76
C MET A 1 -44.16 -5.08 -2.94
N SER A 2 -43.50 -4.42 -1.99
CA SER A 2 -43.17 -2.99 -2.09
C SER A 2 -41.98 -2.81 -3.02
N ALA A 3 -42.11 -1.90 -4.01
CA ALA A 3 -41.02 -1.46 -4.87
C ALA A 3 -40.14 -0.38 -4.20
N GLY A 4 -40.30 -0.16 -2.89
CA GLY A 4 -39.54 0.83 -2.14
C GLY A 4 -38.04 0.57 -2.23
N MET A 5 -37.31 1.58 -2.71
CA MET A 5 -35.85 1.59 -2.72
C MET A 5 -35.34 2.49 -1.60
N THR A 6 -34.28 2.06 -0.92
CA THR A 6 -33.56 2.90 0.05
C THR A 6 -32.24 3.33 -0.58
N LEU A 7 -31.98 4.65 -0.56
CA LEU A 7 -30.70 5.22 -0.96
C LEU A 7 -29.89 5.54 0.30
N VAL A 8 -28.61 5.20 0.27
CA VAL A 8 -27.63 5.62 1.29
C VAL A 8 -26.49 6.32 0.57
N GLU A 9 -26.24 7.58 0.93
CA GLU A 9 -25.16 8.39 0.39
C GLU A 9 -24.28 8.86 1.55
N SER A 10 -22.97 8.67 1.43
CA SER A 10 -21.99 9.07 2.44
C SER A 10 -20.58 9.01 1.87
N SER A 11 -19.65 9.77 2.46
CA SER A 11 -18.23 9.67 2.16
C SER A 11 -17.59 8.42 2.81
N PRO A 12 -16.44 7.94 2.31
CA PRO A 12 -15.65 6.86 2.93
C PRO A 12 -15.04 7.18 4.31
N GLY A 13 -15.78 7.78 5.23
CA GLY A 13 -15.27 8.32 6.50
C GLY A 13 -14.81 7.30 7.55
N ARG A 14 -14.72 6.01 7.22
CA ARG A 14 -14.31 4.95 8.14
C ARG A 14 -12.92 4.44 7.77
N ASP A 15 -12.07 4.32 8.77
CA ASP A 15 -10.69 3.86 8.59
C ASP A 15 -10.63 2.43 8.06
N ILE A 16 -9.54 2.12 7.35
CA ILE A 16 -9.26 0.79 6.83
C ILE A 16 -8.95 -0.15 8.00
N CYS A 17 -9.73 -1.23 8.13
CA CYS A 17 -9.61 -2.16 9.26
C CYS A 17 -8.39 -3.09 9.15
N ASP A 18 -7.89 -3.34 7.95
CA ASP A 18 -6.73 -4.20 7.69
C ASP A 18 -5.68 -3.46 6.86
N SER A 19 -4.59 -3.05 7.50
CA SER A 19 -3.48 -2.32 6.86
C SER A 19 -2.73 -3.18 5.83
N LYS A 20 -2.80 -4.51 5.94
CA LYS A 20 -2.19 -5.48 5.01
C LYS A 20 -3.09 -5.83 3.85
N TRP A 21 -4.32 -5.31 3.83
CA TRP A 21 -5.26 -5.61 2.76
C TRP A 21 -4.69 -5.21 1.40
N ARG A 22 -4.82 -6.14 0.44
CA ARG A 22 -4.49 -5.94 -0.96
C ARG A 22 -5.74 -6.03 -1.80
N ARG A 23 -5.88 -5.04 -2.68
CA ARG A 23 -6.96 -4.97 -3.65
C ARG A 23 -6.91 -6.16 -4.60
N LYS A 24 -7.98 -6.97 -4.64
CA LYS A 24 -8.05 -8.15 -5.53
C LYS A 24 -8.59 -7.80 -6.91
N SER A 25 -9.40 -6.76 -7.03
CA SER A 25 -9.95 -6.29 -8.29
C SER A 25 -9.91 -4.76 -8.38
N PRO A 26 -9.91 -4.17 -9.59
CA PRO A 26 -9.84 -2.71 -9.76
C PRO A 26 -10.96 -1.93 -9.07
N HIS A 27 -12.12 -2.55 -8.85
CA HIS A 27 -13.30 -1.91 -8.26
C HIS A 27 -13.51 -2.29 -6.79
N GLU A 28 -12.66 -3.14 -6.21
CA GLU A 28 -12.80 -3.49 -4.80
C GLU A 28 -12.36 -2.35 -3.89
N ALA A 29 -13.23 -1.97 -2.96
CA ALA A 29 -12.88 -1.04 -1.89
C ALA A 29 -12.17 -1.80 -0.74
N PRO A 30 -11.28 -1.14 0.02
CA PRO A 30 -10.68 -1.76 1.20
C PRO A 30 -11.74 -2.19 2.23
N PRO A 31 -11.42 -3.13 3.13
CA PRO A 31 -12.31 -3.56 4.19
C PRO A 31 -12.43 -2.44 5.21
N THR A 32 -13.57 -1.74 5.17
CA THR A 32 -13.95 -0.73 6.16
C THR A 32 -15.34 -1.05 6.70
N THR A 33 -15.72 -0.40 7.79
CA THR A 33 -17.13 -0.26 8.17
C THR A 33 -17.80 0.86 7.38
N GLY A 34 -19.11 1.09 7.55
CA GLY A 34 -19.82 2.21 6.91
C GLY A 34 -20.11 2.01 5.42
N ILE A 35 -20.06 3.09 4.64
CA ILE A 35 -20.56 3.11 3.26
C ILE A 35 -19.79 2.18 2.32
N LEU A 36 -18.47 2.07 2.46
CA LEU A 36 -17.67 1.18 1.61
C LEU A 36 -17.93 -0.31 1.90
N SER A 37 -18.40 -0.65 3.11
CA SER A 37 -18.91 -2.00 3.42
C SER A 37 -20.15 -2.33 2.59
N LEU A 38 -21.09 -1.38 2.49
CA LEU A 38 -22.27 -1.51 1.63
C LEU A 38 -21.89 -1.54 0.15
N TYR A 39 -20.94 -0.69 -0.25
CA TYR A 39 -20.41 -0.67 -1.61
C TYR A 39 -19.85 -2.04 -2.01
N ASN A 40 -19.04 -2.65 -1.15
CA ASN A 40 -18.44 -3.96 -1.39
C ASN A 40 -19.45 -5.11 -1.46
N ARG A 41 -20.63 -4.96 -0.85
CA ARG A 41 -21.75 -5.91 -0.97
C ARG A 41 -22.53 -5.74 -2.28
N GLY A 42 -22.42 -4.60 -2.93
CA GLY A 42 -23.09 -4.31 -4.20
C GLY A 42 -22.36 -4.83 -5.44
N ASP A 43 -22.68 -4.24 -6.59
CA ASP A 43 -22.10 -4.54 -7.90
C ASP A 43 -20.84 -3.70 -8.23
N ARG A 44 -20.42 -2.84 -7.29
CA ARG A 44 -19.14 -2.11 -7.27
C ARG A 44 -18.88 -1.33 -8.56
N ARG A 45 -19.70 -0.32 -8.82
CA ARG A 45 -19.52 0.55 -9.99
C ARG A 45 -18.51 1.65 -9.72
N ARG A 46 -17.65 1.90 -10.70
CA ARG A 46 -16.67 2.98 -10.71
C ARG A 46 -16.92 3.90 -11.90
N TRP A 47 -16.57 5.16 -11.74
CA TRP A 47 -16.77 6.19 -12.77
C TRP A 47 -15.57 6.26 -13.71
N TYR A 48 -15.82 6.23 -15.01
CA TYR A 48 -14.80 6.27 -16.05
C TYR A 48 -15.03 7.42 -17.02
N TRP A 49 -13.95 8.04 -17.47
CA TRP A 49 -13.93 9.04 -18.54
C TRP A 49 -13.23 8.48 -19.78
N SER A 50 -13.72 8.84 -20.96
CA SER A 50 -12.98 8.63 -22.21
C SER A 50 -11.93 9.72 -22.38
N CYS A 51 -10.67 9.36 -22.55
CA CYS A 51 -9.59 10.31 -22.77
C CYS A 51 -9.79 11.05 -24.11
N PRO A 52 -9.74 12.40 -24.13
CA PRO A 52 -9.93 13.16 -25.37
C PRO A 52 -8.76 13.00 -26.37
N HIS A 53 -7.62 12.47 -25.92
CA HIS A 53 -6.42 12.30 -26.75
C HIS A 53 -6.34 10.93 -27.41
N CYS A 54 -6.65 9.85 -26.68
CA CYS A 54 -6.48 8.48 -27.15
C CYS A 54 -7.77 7.64 -27.17
N GLY A 55 -8.89 8.17 -26.65
CA GLY A 55 -10.17 7.48 -26.55
C GLY A 55 -10.25 6.42 -25.44
N GLU A 56 -9.11 6.02 -24.86
CA GLU A 56 -9.09 5.03 -23.78
C GLU A 56 -9.82 5.52 -22.54
N TYR A 57 -10.55 4.61 -21.90
CA TYR A 57 -11.26 4.91 -20.68
C TYR A 57 -10.37 4.75 -19.46
N PHE A 58 -10.48 5.68 -18.53
CA PHE A 58 -9.73 5.66 -17.27
C PHE A 58 -10.57 6.25 -16.13
N GLN A 59 -10.20 5.91 -14.90
CA GLN A 59 -10.83 6.48 -13.70
C GLN A 59 -10.14 7.81 -13.37
N PRO A 60 -10.88 8.91 -13.16
CA PRO A 60 -10.34 10.17 -12.70
C PRO A 60 -10.01 10.08 -11.20
N ALA A 61 -8.89 9.43 -10.90
CA ALA A 61 -8.44 9.12 -9.56
C ALA A 61 -7.39 10.12 -9.05
N MET A 62 -7.16 10.14 -7.74
CA MET A 62 -6.11 10.95 -7.12
C MET A 62 -4.73 10.72 -7.74
N ASP A 63 -4.37 9.47 -8.05
CA ASP A 63 -3.07 9.10 -8.63
C ASP A 63 -2.81 9.71 -10.02
N ALA A 64 -3.87 10.07 -10.75
CA ALA A 64 -3.76 10.70 -12.06
C ALA A 64 -3.62 12.24 -11.96
N MET A 65 -3.87 12.83 -10.79
CA MET A 65 -3.74 14.27 -10.57
C MET A 65 -2.26 14.63 -10.33
N THR A 66 -1.73 15.57 -11.12
CA THR A 66 -0.32 15.95 -11.07
C THR A 66 -0.15 17.44 -11.39
N GLY A 67 1.09 17.90 -11.54
CA GLY A 67 1.44 19.29 -11.88
C GLY A 67 1.62 20.23 -10.68
N TYR A 68 1.23 19.80 -9.48
CA TYR A 68 1.21 20.65 -8.29
C TYR A 68 2.34 20.38 -7.27
N ARG A 69 3.16 19.33 -7.46
CA ARG A 69 4.15 18.90 -6.44
C ARG A 69 5.47 19.69 -6.44
N ASN A 70 5.77 20.44 -7.51
CA ASN A 70 7.04 21.18 -7.65
C ASN A 70 6.98 22.64 -7.18
N GLU A 71 5.81 23.11 -6.77
CA GLU A 71 5.58 24.49 -6.35
C GLU A 71 5.34 24.51 -4.83
N PRO A 72 6.16 25.24 -4.04
CA PRO A 72 6.02 25.29 -2.58
C PRO A 72 4.79 26.08 -2.11
N ASP A 73 4.31 27.05 -2.89
CA ASP A 73 3.11 27.81 -2.53
C ASP A 73 1.83 27.02 -2.86
N PRO A 74 1.00 26.61 -1.87
CA PRO A 74 -0.20 25.82 -2.11
C PRO A 74 -1.17 26.48 -3.09
N PHE A 75 -1.22 27.81 -3.11
CA PHE A 75 -2.12 28.54 -4.01
C PHE A 75 -1.70 28.34 -5.47
N LYS A 76 -0.46 28.70 -5.82
CA LYS A 76 0.09 28.50 -7.18
C LYS A 76 0.13 27.03 -7.58
N ALA A 77 0.51 26.15 -6.66
CA ALA A 77 0.54 24.71 -6.89
C ALA A 77 -0.84 24.19 -7.30
N SER A 78 -1.90 24.67 -6.64
CA SER A 78 -3.27 24.27 -6.94
C SER A 78 -3.77 24.73 -8.30
N GLU A 79 -3.36 25.92 -8.77
CA GLU A 79 -3.72 26.41 -10.11
C GLU A 79 -3.03 25.62 -11.22
N ALA A 80 -1.85 25.08 -10.95
CA ALA A 80 -1.09 24.25 -11.89
C ALA A 80 -1.59 22.79 -11.96
N ALA A 81 -2.58 22.40 -11.16
CA ALA A 81 -3.06 21.02 -11.11
C ALA A 81 -3.80 20.60 -12.37
N TYR A 82 -3.42 19.46 -12.93
CA TYR A 82 -4.08 18.83 -14.08
C TYR A 82 -4.10 17.31 -13.94
N LEU A 83 -4.97 16.66 -14.72
CA LEU A 83 -5.00 15.20 -14.82
C LEU A 83 -4.12 14.72 -15.97
N LEU A 84 -3.36 13.66 -15.74
CA LEU A 84 -2.57 12.99 -16.76
C LEU A 84 -3.21 11.64 -17.09
N CYS A 85 -3.48 11.40 -18.38
CA CYS A 85 -4.07 10.14 -18.80
C CYS A 85 -3.09 8.99 -18.55
N PRO A 86 -3.49 7.92 -17.82
CA PRO A 86 -2.58 6.80 -17.51
C PRO A 86 -2.19 5.97 -18.75
N HIS A 87 -2.89 6.14 -19.88
CA HIS A 87 -2.65 5.37 -21.11
C HIS A 87 -1.74 6.08 -22.11
N CYS A 88 -1.90 7.39 -22.28
CA CYS A 88 -1.19 8.17 -23.30
C CYS A 88 -0.39 9.35 -22.73
N SER A 89 -0.41 9.56 -21.42
CA SER A 89 0.20 10.70 -20.73
C SER A 89 -0.28 12.08 -21.22
N GLY A 90 -1.42 12.13 -21.91
CA GLY A 90 -2.03 13.36 -22.37
C GLY A 90 -2.52 14.20 -21.19
N ILE A 91 -2.22 15.50 -21.23
CA ILE A 91 -2.65 16.47 -20.21
C ILE A 91 -4.12 16.80 -20.42
N ILE A 92 -4.92 16.69 -19.37
CA ILE A 92 -6.34 17.04 -19.34
C ILE A 92 -6.48 18.21 -18.37
N THR A 93 -6.93 19.36 -18.89
CA THR A 93 -7.14 20.60 -18.13
C THR A 93 -8.51 20.61 -17.45
N ALA A 94 -8.66 21.47 -16.44
CA ALA A 94 -9.88 21.57 -15.65
C ALA A 94 -11.12 21.97 -16.48
N GLU A 95 -10.94 22.67 -17.60
CA GLU A 95 -12.02 23.06 -18.51
C GLU A 95 -12.74 21.84 -19.11
N LYS A 96 -11.99 20.75 -19.36
CA LYS A 96 -12.52 19.51 -19.91
C LYS A 96 -13.34 18.71 -18.91
N LYS A 97 -13.24 19.00 -17.61
CA LYS A 97 -13.95 18.27 -16.55
C LYS A 97 -15.45 18.13 -16.80
N ARG A 98 -16.12 19.22 -17.20
CA ARG A 98 -17.58 19.21 -17.41
C ARG A 98 -17.97 18.36 -18.61
N GLU A 99 -17.22 18.46 -19.70
CA GLU A 99 -17.39 17.65 -20.91
C GLU A 99 -17.21 16.16 -20.59
N LEU A 100 -16.11 15.81 -19.90
CA LEU A 100 -15.78 14.44 -19.52
C LEU A 100 -16.79 13.83 -18.55
N ASN A 101 -17.28 14.61 -17.57
CA ASN A 101 -18.35 14.17 -16.68
C ASN A 101 -19.68 13.96 -17.40
N SER A 102 -19.97 14.72 -18.46
CA SER A 102 -21.22 14.54 -19.21
C SER A 102 -21.18 13.26 -20.06
N ALA A 103 -19.99 12.84 -20.49
CA ALA A 103 -19.76 11.62 -21.27
C ALA A 103 -19.28 10.42 -20.43
N GLY A 104 -19.24 10.56 -19.10
CA GLY A 104 -18.71 9.52 -18.22
C GLY A 104 -19.61 8.29 -18.12
N VAL A 105 -18.99 7.15 -17.82
CA VAL A 105 -19.66 5.84 -17.78
C VAL A 105 -19.45 5.17 -16.42
N TRP A 106 -20.54 4.68 -15.83
CA TRP A 106 -20.48 3.80 -14.66
C TRP A 106 -20.22 2.35 -15.10
N LEU A 107 -19.03 1.86 -14.83
CA LEU A 107 -18.62 0.49 -15.18
C LEU A 107 -18.74 -0.42 -13.96
N ARG A 108 -19.38 -1.60 -14.08
CA ARG A 108 -19.47 -2.59 -12.99
C ARG A 108 -18.17 -3.37 -12.87
N GLU A 109 -17.94 -3.93 -11.68
CA GLU A 109 -16.83 -4.87 -11.50
C GLU A 109 -16.99 -6.08 -12.44
N GLY A 110 -15.87 -6.51 -13.03
CA GLY A 110 -15.83 -7.60 -14.01
C GLY A 110 -16.10 -7.14 -15.45
N GLN A 111 -16.49 -5.89 -15.67
CA GLN A 111 -16.62 -5.31 -17.00
C GLN A 111 -15.36 -4.53 -17.40
N VAL A 112 -15.13 -4.45 -18.71
CA VAL A 112 -14.11 -3.63 -19.36
C VAL A 112 -14.78 -2.85 -20.48
N ILE A 113 -14.36 -1.62 -20.71
CA ILE A 113 -14.84 -0.76 -21.78
C ILE A 113 -13.68 -0.46 -22.74
N ASP A 114 -13.92 -0.63 -24.04
CA ASP A 114 -12.93 -0.34 -25.09
C ASP A 114 -12.96 1.15 -25.50
N ARG A 115 -12.01 1.56 -26.36
CA ARG A 115 -11.95 2.93 -26.91
C ARG A 115 -13.19 3.38 -27.67
N ASN A 116 -13.98 2.43 -28.18
CA ASN A 116 -15.19 2.71 -28.94
C ASN A 116 -16.43 2.80 -28.03
N GLY A 117 -16.26 2.60 -26.72
CA GLY A 117 -17.34 2.61 -25.74
C GLY A 117 -18.10 1.29 -25.63
N ASN A 118 -17.61 0.20 -26.25
CA ASN A 118 -18.23 -1.11 -26.11
C ASN A 118 -17.84 -1.73 -24.77
N VAL A 119 -18.85 -2.09 -23.99
CA VAL A 119 -18.66 -2.76 -22.70
C VAL A 119 -18.71 -4.27 -22.89
N SER A 120 -17.68 -4.96 -22.40
CA SER A 120 -17.55 -6.41 -22.40
C SER A 120 -17.21 -6.92 -20.99
N GLY A 121 -17.17 -8.25 -20.81
CA GLY A 121 -16.89 -8.89 -19.52
C GLY A 121 -18.14 -9.27 -18.73
N GLU A 122 -17.96 -10.12 -17.72
CA GLU A 122 -19.05 -10.62 -16.89
C GLU A 122 -19.28 -9.66 -15.70
N PRO A 123 -20.42 -8.94 -15.65
CA PRO A 123 -20.67 -8.01 -14.57
C PRO A 123 -20.95 -8.76 -13.26
N ARG A 124 -20.37 -8.25 -12.16
CA ARG A 124 -20.72 -8.69 -10.82
C ARG A 124 -22.22 -8.61 -10.60
N ARG A 125 -22.79 -9.72 -10.13
CA ARG A 125 -24.21 -9.82 -9.78
C ARG A 125 -24.40 -9.51 -8.30
N SER A 126 -25.23 -8.53 -8.00
CA SER A 126 -25.68 -8.23 -6.63
C SER A 126 -27.11 -7.69 -6.64
N ARG A 127 -27.77 -7.75 -5.48
CA ARG A 127 -29.07 -7.10 -5.25
C ARG A 127 -28.94 -5.61 -4.95
N ILE A 128 -27.73 -5.12 -4.66
CA ILE A 128 -27.44 -3.73 -4.36
C ILE A 128 -26.69 -3.13 -5.53
N ALA A 129 -27.22 -2.06 -6.13
CA ALA A 129 -26.46 -1.21 -7.04
C ALA A 129 -25.59 -0.28 -6.19
N SER A 130 -24.27 -0.37 -6.31
CA SER A 130 -23.33 0.44 -5.54
C SER A 130 -22.41 1.23 -6.44
N PHE A 131 -22.14 2.48 -6.06
CA PHE A 131 -21.43 3.47 -6.89
C PHE A 131 -20.36 4.14 -6.04
N TRP A 132 -19.18 4.34 -6.63
CA TRP A 132 -18.09 5.05 -5.98
C TRP A 132 -17.31 5.88 -7.01
N MET A 133 -17.23 7.18 -6.75
CA MET A 133 -16.54 8.17 -7.56
C MET A 133 -15.61 8.99 -6.66
N GLU A 134 -14.43 9.31 -7.17
CA GLU A 134 -13.43 10.13 -6.47
C GLU A 134 -13.57 11.63 -6.76
N GLY A 135 -12.92 12.43 -5.94
CA GLY A 135 -12.93 13.90 -5.95
C GLY A 135 -12.71 14.57 -7.31
N PRO A 136 -11.77 14.11 -8.17
CA PRO A 136 -11.53 14.77 -9.46
C PRO A 136 -12.78 14.85 -10.35
N ALA A 137 -13.69 13.88 -10.24
CA ALA A 137 -14.97 13.89 -10.96
C ALA A 137 -16.12 14.59 -10.22
N ALA A 138 -15.97 14.96 -8.95
CA ALA A 138 -17.02 15.61 -8.17
C ALA A 138 -17.49 16.93 -8.82
N ALA A 139 -18.80 17.11 -8.98
CA ALA A 139 -19.36 18.24 -9.74
C ALA A 139 -19.12 19.61 -9.08
N TYR A 140 -19.15 19.66 -7.74
CA TYR A 140 -19.17 20.92 -6.97
C TYR A 140 -17.79 21.41 -6.52
N GLN A 141 -16.70 20.72 -6.86
CA GLN A 141 -15.35 21.09 -6.46
C GLN A 141 -14.46 21.32 -7.66
N THR A 142 -13.67 22.40 -7.64
CA THR A 142 -12.63 22.60 -8.66
C THR A 142 -11.39 21.80 -8.29
N TRP A 143 -10.56 21.43 -9.29
CA TRP A 143 -9.30 20.74 -9.00
C TRP A 143 -8.33 21.60 -8.19
N ALA A 144 -8.33 22.92 -8.43
CA ALA A 144 -7.57 23.86 -7.61
C ALA A 144 -8.02 23.80 -6.14
N GLN A 145 -9.33 23.86 -5.85
CA GLN A 145 -9.81 23.72 -4.46
C GLN A 145 -9.43 22.37 -3.84
N LEU A 146 -9.57 21.29 -4.61
CA LEU A 146 -9.27 19.93 -4.15
C LEU A 146 -7.78 19.77 -3.78
N VAL A 147 -6.88 20.28 -4.63
CA VAL A 147 -5.43 20.25 -4.41
C VAL A 147 -5.01 21.23 -3.32
N TYR A 148 -5.56 22.44 -3.28
CA TYR A 148 -5.26 23.43 -2.25
C TYR A 148 -5.56 22.91 -0.85
N LYS A 149 -6.73 22.28 -0.66
CA LYS A 149 -7.11 21.65 0.61
C LYS A 149 -6.16 20.52 0.99
N LEU A 150 -5.75 19.69 0.02
CA LEU A 150 -4.79 18.61 0.26
C LEU A 150 -3.45 19.16 0.74
N LEU A 151 -2.89 20.13 0.02
CA LEU A 151 -1.57 20.70 0.33
C LEU A 151 -1.58 21.42 1.68
N THR A 152 -2.63 22.19 1.97
CA THR A 152 -2.78 22.86 3.27
C THR A 152 -2.90 21.83 4.41
N ALA A 153 -3.63 20.73 4.20
CA ALA A 153 -3.77 19.68 5.20
C ALA A 153 -2.47 18.88 5.40
N GLU A 154 -1.68 18.67 4.34
CA GLU A 154 -0.34 18.07 4.42
C GLU A 154 0.62 18.98 5.21
N GLN A 155 0.61 20.30 4.97
CA GLN A 155 1.41 21.27 5.73
C GLN A 155 1.02 21.33 7.21
N GLU A 156 -0.28 21.30 7.52
CA GLU A 156 -0.76 21.25 8.90
C GLU A 156 -0.30 19.97 9.61
N TYR A 157 -0.37 18.83 8.93
CA TYR A 157 0.14 17.56 9.44
C TYR A 157 1.65 17.63 9.71
N GLU A 158 2.44 18.20 8.80
CA GLU A 158 3.88 18.37 9.00
C GLU A 158 4.21 19.28 10.20
N ALA A 159 3.42 20.33 10.42
CA ALA A 159 3.63 21.27 11.51
C ALA A 159 3.16 20.76 12.88
N THR A 160 2.07 19.99 12.92
CA THR A 160 1.37 19.63 14.19
C THR A 160 1.42 18.14 14.52
N GLY A 161 1.67 17.28 13.54
CA GLY A 161 1.50 15.83 13.62
C GLY A 161 0.04 15.37 13.66
N SER A 162 -0.94 16.27 13.58
CA SER A 162 -2.37 15.92 13.60
C SER A 162 -2.85 15.44 12.23
N GLU A 163 -3.46 14.25 12.19
CA GLU A 163 -4.02 13.66 10.97
C GLU A 163 -5.49 14.04 10.72
N GLU A 164 -6.11 14.84 11.59
CA GLU A 164 -7.57 15.09 11.54
C GLU A 164 -8.01 15.81 10.27
N THR A 165 -7.38 16.94 9.94
CA THR A 165 -7.69 17.72 8.74
C THR A 165 -7.38 16.91 7.48
N LEU A 166 -6.23 16.23 7.45
CA LEU A 166 -5.84 15.39 6.33
C LEU A 166 -6.84 14.25 6.09
N ARG A 167 -7.26 13.56 7.16
CA ARG A 167 -8.30 12.53 7.09
C ARG A 167 -9.62 13.08 6.57
N ALA A 168 -10.04 14.26 7.03
CA ALA A 168 -11.28 14.88 6.57
C ALA A 168 -11.25 15.19 5.07
N VAL A 169 -10.14 15.72 4.58
CA VAL A 169 -9.92 16.05 3.15
C VAL A 169 -9.90 14.77 2.30
N ILE A 170 -9.16 13.74 2.71
CA ILE A 170 -9.10 12.47 1.98
C ILE A 170 -10.47 11.79 1.91
N ASN A 171 -11.19 11.72 3.03
CA ASN A 171 -12.49 11.07 3.08
C ASN A 171 -13.56 11.85 2.31
N THR A 172 -13.63 13.17 2.49
CA THR A 172 -14.77 13.97 2.03
C THR A 172 -14.54 14.58 0.66
N ASP A 173 -13.38 15.20 0.43
CA ASP A 173 -13.09 15.89 -0.83
C ASP A 173 -12.58 14.91 -1.89
N TRP A 174 -11.63 14.04 -1.53
CA TRP A 174 -11.10 13.03 -2.47
C TRP A 174 -12.00 11.80 -2.60
N GLY A 175 -12.91 11.58 -1.65
CA GLY A 175 -13.81 10.42 -1.68
C GLY A 175 -13.06 9.11 -1.53
N LEU A 176 -11.97 9.10 -0.76
CA LEU A 176 -11.10 7.94 -0.54
C LEU A 176 -11.08 7.56 0.94
N PRO A 177 -11.02 6.27 1.29
CA PRO A 177 -10.85 5.87 2.67
C PRO A 177 -9.44 6.24 3.15
N TYR A 178 -9.37 6.90 4.31
CA TYR A 178 -8.10 7.29 4.90
C TYR A 178 -7.32 6.08 5.45
N LEU A 179 -6.02 6.04 5.15
CA LEU A 179 -5.06 5.11 5.73
C LEU A 179 -4.10 5.90 6.62
N PRO A 180 -4.10 5.68 7.95
CA PRO A 180 -3.21 6.40 8.86
C PRO A 180 -1.74 6.29 8.45
N ARG A 181 -0.98 7.38 8.58
CA ARG A 181 0.41 7.46 8.08
C ARG A 181 1.31 6.44 8.79
N ALA A 182 1.11 6.24 10.10
CA ALA A 182 1.81 5.19 10.87
C ALA A 182 1.61 3.77 10.30
N SER A 183 0.45 3.49 9.69
CA SER A 183 0.18 2.20 9.05
C SER A 183 0.83 2.06 7.67
N MET A 184 1.16 3.17 6.99
CA MET A 184 1.89 3.13 5.72
C MET A 184 3.37 2.77 5.89
N GLU A 185 4.00 3.15 7.00
CA GLU A 185 5.41 2.82 7.25
C GLU A 185 5.64 1.31 7.39
N GLN A 186 4.67 0.57 7.95
CA GLN A 186 4.73 -0.90 8.03
C GLN A 186 4.78 -1.59 6.64
N ARG A 187 4.22 -0.97 5.59
CA ARG A 187 4.23 -1.54 4.22
C ARG A 187 5.63 -1.53 3.57
N LYS A 188 6.58 -0.72 4.07
CA LYS A 188 7.94 -0.66 3.51
C LYS A 188 8.74 -1.96 3.70
N SER A 189 8.38 -2.81 4.66
CA SER A 189 9.10 -4.08 4.88
C SER A 189 8.99 -5.06 3.70
N GLU A 190 7.88 -5.06 2.98
CA GLU A 190 7.63 -5.97 1.85
C GLU A 190 8.30 -5.46 0.55
N LEU A 191 8.50 -4.14 0.40
CA LEU A 191 9.32 -3.60 -0.69
C LEU A 191 10.80 -3.97 -0.55
N LEU A 192 11.28 -4.17 0.68
CA LEU A 192 12.61 -4.71 0.95
C LEU A 192 12.70 -6.19 0.55
N GLU A 193 11.62 -6.96 0.75
CA GLU A 193 11.53 -8.37 0.34
C GLU A 193 11.56 -8.53 -1.19
N GLN A 194 10.85 -7.67 -1.93
CA GLN A 194 10.89 -7.70 -3.41
C GLN A 194 12.25 -7.31 -4.00
N ARG A 195 13.07 -6.59 -3.22
CA ARG A 195 14.46 -6.26 -3.57
C ARG A 195 15.45 -7.29 -3.05
N ALA A 196 15.00 -8.36 -2.41
CA ALA A 196 15.89 -9.41 -1.93
C ALA A 196 16.52 -10.13 -3.13
N GLU A 197 17.83 -10.04 -3.23
CA GLU A 197 18.61 -10.82 -4.19
C GLU A 197 18.77 -12.25 -3.66
N PRO A 198 18.63 -13.28 -4.50
CA PRO A 198 18.86 -14.66 -4.08
C PRO A 198 20.36 -14.88 -3.84
N VAL A 199 20.76 -14.89 -2.57
CA VAL A 199 22.14 -15.24 -2.17
C VAL A 199 22.20 -16.73 -1.84
N PRO A 200 23.08 -17.53 -2.47
CA PRO A 200 23.24 -18.94 -2.13
C PRO A 200 23.67 -19.09 -0.66
N SER A 201 23.02 -19.98 0.07
CA SER A 201 23.40 -20.31 1.45
C SER A 201 24.86 -20.80 1.49
N ARG A 202 25.63 -20.36 2.50
CA ARG A 202 27.05 -20.70 2.68
C ARG A 202 27.98 -20.24 1.56
N SER A 203 27.56 -19.26 0.77
CA SER A 203 28.43 -18.60 -0.21
C SER A 203 28.80 -17.20 0.27
N VAL A 204 30.05 -16.79 0.03
CA VAL A 204 30.53 -15.44 0.33
C VAL A 204 30.50 -14.64 -0.97
N PRO A 205 29.66 -13.60 -1.09
CA PRO A 205 29.63 -12.74 -2.28
C PRO A 205 30.96 -12.00 -2.47
N ASP A 206 31.32 -11.71 -3.73
CA ASP A 206 32.59 -11.05 -4.12
C ASP A 206 32.82 -9.68 -3.44
N GLY A 207 31.75 -9.02 -2.98
CA GLY A 207 31.81 -7.71 -2.31
C GLY A 207 32.11 -7.74 -0.81
N VAL A 208 32.28 -8.91 -0.21
CA VAL A 208 32.54 -9.07 1.23
C VAL A 208 34.03 -8.89 1.54
N ASN A 209 34.34 -7.94 2.42
CA ASN A 209 35.70 -7.68 2.89
C ASN A 209 36.08 -8.53 4.12
N PHE A 210 35.14 -8.69 5.05
CA PHE A 210 35.35 -9.48 6.27
C PHE A 210 34.05 -10.11 6.77
N LEU A 211 34.19 -11.16 7.57
CA LEU A 211 33.09 -11.89 8.19
C LEU A 211 33.08 -11.66 9.70
N VAL A 212 31.88 -11.55 10.28
CA VAL A 212 31.65 -11.53 11.72
C VAL A 212 30.65 -12.62 12.07
N ALA A 213 31.05 -13.54 12.94
CA ALA A 213 30.14 -14.49 13.55
C ALA A 213 29.62 -13.90 14.86
N THR A 214 28.31 -13.73 14.95
CA THR A 214 27.64 -13.34 16.20
C THR A 214 26.93 -14.53 16.78
N VAL A 215 27.14 -14.79 18.06
CA VAL A 215 26.53 -15.89 18.80
C VAL A 215 25.57 -15.32 19.83
N ASP A 216 24.28 -15.65 19.71
CA ASP A 216 23.25 -15.26 20.67
C ASP A 216 22.82 -16.44 21.54
N VAL A 217 22.75 -16.22 22.85
CA VAL A 217 22.42 -17.25 23.84
C VAL A 217 20.91 -17.25 24.11
N GLN A 218 20.20 -18.26 23.61
CA GLN A 218 18.77 -18.38 23.83
C GLN A 218 18.49 -19.31 25.03
N ALA A 219 18.37 -18.71 26.21
CA ALA A 219 18.05 -19.41 27.45
C ALA A 219 16.53 -19.64 27.57
N GLY A 220 16.07 -20.85 27.24
CA GLY A 220 14.67 -21.26 27.35
C GLY A 220 14.50 -22.78 27.32
N ARG A 221 13.26 -23.30 27.19
CA ARG A 221 12.98 -24.76 27.12
C ARG A 221 13.78 -25.47 26.01
N HIS A 222 14.16 -24.74 24.96
CA HIS A 222 15.02 -25.21 23.89
C HIS A 222 16.36 -24.46 23.82
N ARG A 223 17.19 -24.63 24.85
CA ARG A 223 18.54 -24.05 24.92
C ARG A 223 19.34 -24.35 23.65
N ARG A 224 19.92 -23.30 23.06
CA ARG A 224 20.74 -23.31 21.85
C ARG A 224 21.56 -22.02 21.75
N PHE A 225 22.73 -22.10 21.13
CA PHE A 225 23.42 -20.93 20.60
C PHE A 225 22.91 -20.70 19.17
N VAL A 226 22.46 -19.49 18.89
CA VAL A 226 22.09 -19.08 17.54
C VAL A 226 23.28 -18.37 16.93
N VAL A 227 23.96 -19.03 16.00
CA VAL A 227 25.11 -18.47 15.30
C VAL A 227 24.63 -17.86 13.99
N GLN A 228 24.99 -16.60 13.78
CA GLN A 228 24.78 -15.92 12.50
C GLN A 228 26.11 -15.37 12.00
N VAL A 229 26.49 -15.78 10.78
CA VAL A 229 27.68 -15.27 10.10
C VAL A 229 27.24 -14.17 9.13
N THR A 230 27.74 -12.97 9.36
CA THR A 230 27.43 -11.78 8.55
C THR A 230 28.69 -11.29 7.85
N GLY A 231 28.63 -11.12 6.54
CA GLY A 231 29.71 -10.50 5.76
C GLY A 231 29.47 -9.00 5.58
N TYR A 232 30.54 -8.21 5.66
CA TYR A 232 30.50 -6.76 5.52
C TYR A 232 31.33 -6.28 4.33
N GLY A 233 30.76 -5.38 3.54
CA GLY A 233 31.40 -4.77 2.36
C GLY A 233 31.93 -3.37 2.63
N SER A 234 32.69 -2.84 1.67
CA SER A 234 33.36 -1.52 1.77
C SER A 234 32.40 -0.32 1.83
N ARG A 235 31.14 -0.49 1.40
CA ARG A 235 30.13 0.59 1.33
C ARG A 235 29.04 0.49 2.40
N GLY A 236 29.30 -0.23 3.50
CA GLY A 236 28.30 -0.46 4.56
C GLY A 236 27.25 -1.51 4.18
N GLU A 237 27.48 -2.26 3.10
CA GLU A 237 26.66 -3.39 2.69
C GLU A 237 26.88 -4.58 3.62
N ARG A 238 25.83 -5.38 3.84
CA ARG A 238 25.88 -6.56 4.69
C ARG A 238 25.13 -7.73 4.06
N TRP A 239 25.68 -8.93 4.17
CA TRP A 239 25.08 -10.17 3.69
C TRP A 239 25.02 -11.19 4.82
N ILE A 240 23.89 -11.87 4.96
CA ILE A 240 23.79 -13.04 5.85
C ILE A 240 24.33 -14.24 5.07
N ILE A 241 25.47 -14.78 5.52
CA ILE A 241 26.20 -15.86 4.83
C ILE A 241 25.69 -17.22 5.27
N ASP A 242 25.56 -17.42 6.58
CA ASP A 242 25.01 -18.63 7.18
C ASP A 242 24.32 -18.32 8.51
N ARG A 243 23.35 -19.15 8.86
CA ARG A 243 22.67 -19.11 10.15
C ARG A 243 22.33 -20.54 10.58
N TYR A 244 22.90 -20.97 11.70
CA TYR A 244 22.68 -22.30 12.23
C TYR A 244 22.59 -22.26 13.76
N ASN A 245 22.09 -23.37 14.32
CA ASN A 245 21.92 -23.51 15.76
C ASN A 245 22.89 -24.58 16.28
N ILE A 246 23.64 -24.25 17.32
CA ILE A 246 24.39 -25.23 18.10
C ILE A 246 23.51 -25.63 19.28
N THR A 247 23.22 -26.93 19.37
CA THR A 247 22.31 -27.48 20.40
C THR A 247 22.98 -28.52 21.29
N GLN A 248 24.10 -29.07 20.84
CA GLN A 248 24.87 -30.14 21.45
C GLN A 248 26.11 -29.59 22.13
N SER A 249 26.41 -30.12 23.32
CA SER A 249 27.58 -29.79 24.14
C SER A 249 28.71 -30.79 23.87
N LEU A 250 29.95 -30.42 24.18
CA LEU A 250 31.07 -31.37 24.23
C LEU A 250 30.95 -32.36 25.40
N ARG A 251 30.07 -32.08 26.37
CA ARG A 251 29.74 -33.01 27.45
C ARG A 251 28.98 -34.21 26.90
N SER A 252 29.42 -35.40 27.26
CA SER A 252 28.79 -36.67 26.88
C SER A 252 28.26 -37.38 28.11
N ASP A 253 27.17 -38.13 27.96
CA ASP A 253 26.70 -39.04 29.00
C ASP A 253 27.54 -40.34 29.06
N CYS A 254 27.19 -41.24 29.98
CA CYS A 254 27.88 -42.52 30.15
C CYS A 254 27.77 -43.46 28.95
N ASP A 255 26.84 -43.20 28.04
CA ASP A 255 26.62 -43.96 26.81
C ASP A 255 27.32 -43.31 25.60
N GLY A 256 28.02 -42.19 25.81
CA GLY A 256 28.78 -41.47 24.79
C GLY A 256 27.94 -40.51 23.95
N GLU A 257 26.69 -40.25 24.34
CA GLU A 257 25.80 -39.32 23.62
C GLU A 257 26.00 -37.89 24.11
N SER A 258 26.05 -36.96 23.15
CA SER A 258 26.28 -35.53 23.44
C SER A 258 25.07 -34.91 24.14
N GLN A 259 25.34 -34.29 25.29
CA GLN A 259 24.33 -33.62 26.09
C GLN A 259 23.91 -32.30 25.46
N ARG A 260 22.75 -31.78 25.88
CA ARG A 260 22.27 -30.49 25.42
C ARG A 260 23.02 -29.35 26.10
N ILE A 261 23.31 -28.28 25.35
CA ILE A 261 23.96 -27.09 25.91
C ILE A 261 23.13 -26.41 27.02
N ASP A 262 23.84 -25.98 28.06
CA ASP A 262 23.39 -25.21 29.21
C ASP A 262 24.53 -24.31 29.74
N PRO A 263 24.88 -23.25 28.98
CA PRO A 263 26.02 -22.37 29.29
C PRO A 263 25.85 -21.55 30.59
N ALA A 264 24.65 -21.54 31.17
CA ALA A 264 24.38 -20.91 32.47
C ALA A 264 24.80 -21.81 33.64
N SER A 265 24.80 -23.13 33.44
CA SER A 265 25.11 -24.11 34.49
C SER A 265 26.49 -24.74 34.31
N TYR A 266 26.99 -24.81 33.07
CA TYR A 266 28.27 -25.45 32.74
C TYR A 266 29.14 -24.52 31.88
N PRO A 267 30.24 -23.96 32.43
CA PRO A 267 31.14 -23.07 31.69
C PRO A 267 31.78 -23.72 30.46
N GLU A 268 32.00 -25.03 30.49
CA GLU A 268 32.57 -25.83 29.40
C GLU A 268 31.71 -25.80 28.12
N ASP A 269 30.41 -25.47 28.23
CA ASP A 269 29.53 -25.34 27.07
C ASP A 269 29.86 -24.12 26.21
N TRP A 270 30.67 -23.18 26.71
CA TRP A 270 31.18 -22.06 25.92
C TRP A 270 32.29 -22.46 24.95
N ASP A 271 32.98 -23.59 25.20
CA ASP A 271 34.08 -24.08 24.35
C ASP A 271 33.58 -24.68 23.01
N VAL A 272 32.26 -24.77 22.83
CA VAL A 272 31.62 -25.23 21.58
C VAL A 272 31.53 -24.12 20.52
N CYS A 273 31.75 -22.86 20.92
CA CYS A 273 31.57 -21.68 20.06
C CYS A 273 32.88 -21.17 19.45
#